data_AF-A0A6B3I9M0-F1
#
_entry.id   AF-A0A6B3I9M0-F1
#
_cell.length_a   1.000
_cell.length_b   1.000
_cell.length_c   1.000
_cell.angle_alpha   90.00
_cell.angle_beta   90.00
_cell.angle_gamma   90.00
#
_symmetry.space_group_name_H-M   'P 1'
#
loop_
_entity.id
_entity.type
_entity.pdbx_description
1 polymer ?
#
loop_
_entity_poly.entity_id
_entity_poly.type
_entity_poly.pdbx_seq_one_letter_code
_entity_poly.pdbx_strand_id
1 'polypeptide(L)'
;GVESAADRLLHRTFDESPGAVGASLAALTWARPGPAARWLTGEALAEVSFRLADAAARPGPGPGQRPGEFRARAALARHAADLRVLEQAAEVRFQRLHTPYLDNQVVRACRALPESLRVRPGARAEVLRTVLEGAGVTEL
;
A
#
# COMPACT_ATOMS: atom_id res chain seq x y z
N GLY A 1 -9.66 -6.19 -14.58
CA GLY A 1 -8.67 -5.22 -14.08
C GLY A 1 -9.31 -4.35 -13.02
N VAL A 2 -8.60 -3.32 -12.56
CA VAL A 2 -9.07 -2.38 -11.52
C VAL A 2 -10.28 -1.58 -12.01
N GLU A 3 -10.28 -1.22 -13.28
CA GLU A 3 -11.36 -0.51 -13.99
C GLU A 3 -12.66 -1.31 -13.93
N SER A 4 -12.60 -2.60 -14.24
CA SER A 4 -13.77 -3.50 -14.15
C SER A 4 -14.24 -3.68 -12.70
N ALA A 5 -13.33 -3.63 -11.72
CA ALA A 5 -13.72 -3.68 -10.31
C ALA A 5 -14.41 -2.38 -9.88
N ALA A 6 -13.93 -1.22 -10.31
CA ALA A 6 -14.57 0.08 -10.09
C ALA A 6 -15.98 0.13 -10.67
N ASP A 7 -16.14 -0.33 -11.91
CA ASP A 7 -17.42 -0.39 -12.60
C ASP A 7 -18.43 -1.30 -11.88
N ARG A 8 -17.99 -2.49 -11.42
CA ARG A 8 -18.83 -3.40 -10.63
C ARG A 8 -19.26 -2.81 -9.28
N LEU A 9 -18.39 -2.06 -8.60
CA LEU A 9 -18.76 -1.41 -7.35
C LEU A 9 -19.81 -0.31 -7.56
N LEU A 10 -19.67 0.47 -8.65
CA LEU A 10 -20.61 1.54 -9.00
C LEU A 10 -22.01 0.98 -9.30
N HIS A 11 -22.07 -0.12 -10.05
CA HIS A 11 -23.33 -0.78 -10.44
C HIS A 11 -23.81 -1.83 -9.44
N ARG A 12 -23.09 -2.03 -8.32
CA ARG A 12 -23.38 -3.01 -7.26
C ARG A 12 -23.49 -4.45 -7.80
N THR A 13 -22.68 -4.77 -8.79
CA THR A 13 -22.66 -6.07 -9.47
C THR A 13 -21.66 -7.01 -8.79
N PHE A 14 -22.15 -7.86 -7.87
CA PHE A 14 -21.32 -8.75 -7.07
C PHE A 14 -21.38 -10.23 -7.48
N ASP A 15 -22.33 -10.60 -8.34
CA ASP A 15 -22.48 -11.99 -8.74
C ASP A 15 -21.34 -12.47 -9.64
N GLU A 16 -20.83 -13.65 -9.34
CA GLU A 16 -19.89 -14.35 -10.20
C GLU A 16 -20.65 -15.13 -11.26
N SER A 17 -20.15 -15.14 -12.51
CA SER A 17 -20.68 -16.08 -13.51
C SER A 17 -20.51 -17.52 -12.99
N PRO A 18 -21.58 -18.29 -12.84
CA PRO A 18 -21.47 -19.66 -12.38
C PRO A 18 -20.73 -20.54 -13.42
N GLY A 19 -20.06 -21.59 -12.95
CA GLY A 19 -19.41 -22.59 -13.80
C GLY A 19 -17.91 -22.36 -14.06
N ALA A 20 -17.30 -23.30 -14.79
CA ALA A 20 -15.85 -23.38 -15.00
C ALA A 20 -15.24 -22.12 -15.67
N VAL A 21 -16.00 -21.47 -16.57
CA VAL A 21 -15.58 -20.23 -17.24
C VAL A 21 -15.48 -19.07 -16.25
N GLY A 22 -16.47 -18.92 -15.36
CA GLY A 22 -16.45 -17.88 -14.34
C GLY A 22 -15.31 -18.08 -13.33
N ALA A 23 -15.04 -19.32 -12.93
CA ALA A 23 -13.90 -19.67 -12.08
C ALA A 23 -12.55 -19.40 -12.76
N SER A 24 -12.43 -19.71 -14.05
CA SER A 24 -11.22 -19.43 -14.83
C SER A 24 -10.98 -17.93 -14.97
N LEU A 25 -12.04 -17.15 -15.27
CA LEU A 25 -11.97 -15.69 -15.26
C LEU A 25 -11.68 -15.13 -13.85
N ALA A 26 -12.05 -15.85 -12.78
CA ALA A 26 -11.72 -15.48 -11.41
C ALA A 26 -10.24 -15.62 -11.13
N ALA A 27 -9.67 -16.75 -11.52
CA ALA A 27 -8.23 -17.00 -11.38
C ALA A 27 -7.37 -15.98 -12.14
N LEU A 28 -7.88 -15.43 -13.25
CA LEU A 28 -7.16 -14.44 -14.08
C LEU A 28 -7.32 -12.99 -13.61
N THR A 29 -8.21 -12.72 -12.64
CA THR A 29 -8.44 -11.35 -12.13
C THR A 29 -7.78 -11.13 -10.78
N TRP A 30 -6.90 -10.13 -10.71
CA TRP A 30 -6.16 -9.76 -9.51
C TRP A 30 -6.88 -8.75 -8.59
N ALA A 31 -7.98 -8.14 -9.07
CA ALA A 31 -8.82 -7.23 -8.31
C ALA A 31 -10.29 -7.55 -8.56
N ARG A 32 -10.99 -8.00 -7.52
CA ARG A 32 -12.44 -8.24 -7.51
C ARG A 32 -13.07 -7.70 -6.23
N PRO A 33 -14.27 -7.09 -6.30
CA PRO A 33 -15.08 -6.85 -5.11
C PRO A 33 -15.32 -8.17 -4.38
N GLY A 34 -14.84 -8.27 -3.15
CA GLY A 34 -15.08 -9.45 -2.31
C GLY A 34 -16.47 -9.44 -1.68
N PRO A 35 -16.86 -10.53 -1.00
CA PRO A 35 -18.16 -10.64 -0.34
C PRO A 35 -18.43 -9.57 0.73
N ALA A 36 -17.40 -8.91 1.26
CA ALA A 36 -17.56 -7.80 2.21
C ALA A 36 -18.09 -6.52 1.54
N ALA A 37 -17.94 -6.35 0.22
CA ALA A 37 -18.41 -5.17 -0.49
C ALA A 37 -19.94 -4.98 -0.39
N ARG A 38 -20.70 -6.08 -0.24
CA ARG A 38 -22.17 -6.04 -0.06
C ARG A 38 -22.61 -5.40 1.25
N TRP A 39 -21.71 -5.26 2.22
CA TRP A 39 -21.98 -4.63 3.52
C TRP A 39 -21.73 -3.12 3.50
N LEU A 40 -21.17 -2.58 2.41
CA LEU A 40 -20.92 -1.16 2.27
C LEU A 40 -22.19 -0.39 1.87
N THR A 41 -22.31 0.83 2.38
CA THR A 41 -23.35 1.77 1.96
C THR A 41 -23.15 2.18 0.49
N GLY A 42 -24.19 2.71 -0.15
CA GLY A 42 -24.09 3.20 -1.54
C GLY A 42 -23.03 4.28 -1.71
N GLU A 43 -22.92 5.18 -0.73
CA GLU A 43 -21.88 6.21 -0.67
C GLU A 43 -20.48 5.60 -0.56
N ALA A 44 -20.27 4.64 0.34
CA ALA A 44 -18.99 3.96 0.50
C ALA A 44 -18.59 3.19 -0.77
N LEU A 45 -19.55 2.57 -1.47
CA LEU A 45 -19.31 1.91 -2.75
C LEU A 45 -18.89 2.90 -3.84
N ALA A 46 -19.56 4.05 -3.94
CA ALA A 46 -19.23 5.11 -4.89
C ALA A 46 -17.82 5.67 -4.64
N GLU A 47 -17.47 5.93 -3.38
CA GLU A 47 -16.14 6.41 -3.00
C GLU A 47 -15.04 5.40 -3.33
N VAL A 48 -15.25 4.10 -3.04
CA VAL A 48 -14.27 3.07 -3.40
C VAL A 48 -14.16 2.92 -4.92
N SER A 49 -15.28 2.96 -5.66
CA SER A 49 -15.28 2.93 -7.13
C SER A 49 -14.46 4.09 -7.71
N PHE A 50 -14.71 5.32 -7.23
CA PHE A 50 -13.96 6.50 -7.66
C PHE A 50 -12.45 6.36 -7.41
N ARG A 51 -12.05 5.89 -6.22
CA ARG A 51 -10.63 5.66 -5.89
C ARG A 51 -9.98 4.59 -6.77
N LEU A 52 -10.72 3.55 -7.13
CA LEU A 52 -10.22 2.50 -8.04
C LEU A 52 -10.07 3.04 -9.47
N ALA A 53 -11.04 3.81 -9.97
CA ALA A 53 -10.97 4.44 -11.28
C ALA A 53 -9.81 5.43 -11.37
N ASP A 54 -9.62 6.26 -10.35
CA ASP A 54 -8.47 7.17 -10.25
C ASP A 54 -7.15 6.39 -10.20
N ALA A 55 -7.06 5.32 -9.42
CA ALA A 55 -5.87 4.47 -9.36
C ALA A 55 -5.53 3.81 -10.70
N ALA A 56 -6.54 3.45 -11.49
CA ALA A 56 -6.38 2.89 -12.83
C ALA A 56 -5.93 3.93 -13.87
N ALA A 57 -6.38 5.18 -13.72
CA ALA A 57 -6.01 6.29 -14.60
C ALA A 57 -4.57 6.79 -14.34
N ARG A 58 -4.01 6.52 -13.16
CA ARG A 58 -2.62 6.88 -12.86
C ARG A 58 -1.67 6.10 -13.77
N PRO A 59 -0.64 6.76 -14.33
CA PRO A 59 0.38 6.07 -15.10
C PRO A 59 0.94 4.90 -14.29
N GLY A 60 0.91 3.71 -14.90
CA GLY A 60 1.58 2.53 -14.35
C GLY A 60 3.10 2.77 -14.22
N PRO A 61 3.85 1.79 -13.71
CA PRO A 61 5.31 1.88 -13.70
C PRO A 61 5.81 2.22 -15.11
N GLY A 62 6.58 3.32 -15.21
CA GLY A 62 7.13 3.77 -16.48
C GLY A 62 8.06 2.72 -17.10
N PRO A 63 8.35 2.81 -18.41
CA PRO A 63 9.28 1.89 -19.07
C PRO A 63 10.61 1.86 -18.31
N GLY A 64 11.06 0.65 -17.94
CA GLY A 64 12.30 0.43 -17.20
C GLY A 64 12.18 0.43 -15.66
N GLN A 65 11.01 0.75 -15.09
CA GLN A 65 10.83 0.64 -13.63
C GLN A 65 10.68 -0.82 -13.20
N ARG A 66 11.55 -1.27 -12.30
CA ARG A 66 11.51 -2.65 -11.79
C ARG A 66 10.29 -2.84 -10.87
N PRO A 67 9.58 -3.99 -10.94
CA PRO A 67 8.43 -4.24 -10.07
C PRO A 67 8.72 -4.06 -8.57
N GLY A 68 9.92 -4.42 -8.12
CA GLY A 68 10.35 -4.23 -6.72
C GLY A 68 10.45 -2.76 -6.30
N GLU A 69 10.94 -1.89 -7.19
CA GLU A 69 11.03 -0.45 -6.94
C GLU A 69 9.65 0.21 -6.89
N PHE A 70 8.77 -0.19 -7.80
CA PHE A 70 7.38 0.26 -7.80
C PHE A 70 6.69 -0.12 -6.49
N ARG A 71 6.80 -1.38 -6.06
CA ARG A 71 6.24 -1.86 -4.78
C ARG A 71 6.81 -1.12 -3.58
N ALA A 72 8.13 -0.89 -3.55
CA ALA A 72 8.77 -0.14 -2.46
C ALA A 72 8.26 1.31 -2.38
N ARG A 73 8.09 1.98 -3.53
CA ARG A 73 7.51 3.33 -3.60
C ARG A 73 6.05 3.32 -3.16
N ALA A 74 5.25 2.36 -3.60
CA ALA A 74 3.85 2.22 -3.22
C ALA A 74 3.70 1.98 -1.71
N ALA A 75 4.55 1.14 -1.11
CA ALA A 75 4.56 0.90 0.33
C ALA A 75 4.88 2.18 1.13
N LEU A 76 5.90 2.94 0.70
CA LEU A 76 6.23 4.22 1.33
C LEU A 76 5.08 5.24 1.20
N ALA A 77 4.43 5.31 0.04
CA ALA A 77 3.29 6.19 -0.18
C ALA A 77 2.10 5.80 0.72
N ARG A 78 1.85 4.50 0.94
CA ARG A 78 0.85 4.01 1.89
C ARG A 78 1.20 4.43 3.32
N HIS A 79 2.43 4.19 3.78
CA HIS A 79 2.84 4.62 5.12
C HIS A 79 2.72 6.13 5.34
N ALA A 80 3.05 6.94 4.32
CA ALA A 80 2.86 8.38 4.39
C ALA A 80 1.37 8.78 4.46
N ALA A 81 0.48 8.07 3.75
CA ALA A 81 -0.95 8.31 3.84
C ALA A 81 -1.51 7.94 5.22
N ASP A 82 -1.11 6.78 5.77
CA ASP A 82 -1.51 6.34 7.10
C ASP A 82 -1.03 7.32 8.18
N LEU A 83 0.20 7.85 8.04
CA LEU A 83 0.73 8.85 8.95
C LEU A 83 -0.11 10.13 8.97
N ARG A 84 -0.51 10.66 7.81
CA ARG A 84 -1.31 11.89 7.74
C ARG A 84 -2.63 11.76 8.48
N VAL A 85 -3.25 10.58 8.47
CA VAL A 85 -4.46 10.30 9.25
C VAL A 85 -4.16 10.39 10.75
N LEU A 86 -3.02 9.84 11.20
CA LEU A 86 -2.60 9.94 12.60
C LEU A 86 -2.23 11.36 13.01
N GLU A 87 -1.59 12.13 12.13
CA GLU A 87 -1.27 13.54 12.35
C GLU A 87 -2.56 14.35 12.56
N GLN A 88 -3.56 14.18 11.70
CA GLN A 88 -4.88 14.80 11.85
C GLN A 88 -5.54 14.43 13.18
N ALA A 89 -5.44 13.17 13.61
CA ALA A 89 -5.98 12.73 14.89
C ALA A 89 -5.23 13.34 16.09
N ALA A 90 -3.91 13.52 15.99
CA ALA A 90 -3.07 14.11 17.03
C ALA A 90 -3.29 15.63 17.18
N GLU A 91 -3.53 16.33 16.07
CA GLU A 91 -3.83 17.77 16.04
C GLU A 91 -5.06 18.13 16.89
N VAL A 92 -6.11 17.29 16.86
CA VAL A 92 -7.33 17.45 17.70
C VAL A 92 -6.99 17.51 19.19
N ARG A 93 -5.87 16.91 19.61
CA ARG A 93 -5.42 16.88 21.00
C ARG A 93 -4.23 17.80 21.27
N PHE A 94 -3.89 18.67 20.33
CA PHE A 94 -2.72 19.55 20.39
C PHE A 94 -1.42 18.78 20.63
N GLN A 95 -1.35 17.53 20.14
CA GLN A 95 -0.16 16.69 20.23
C GLN A 95 0.60 16.72 18.91
N ARG A 96 1.93 16.69 19.01
CA ARG A 96 2.80 16.56 17.83
C ARG A 96 3.29 15.14 17.71
N LEU A 97 2.96 14.49 16.60
CA LEU A 97 3.47 13.16 16.30
C LEU A 97 4.93 13.25 15.84
N HIS A 98 5.80 12.40 16.42
CA HIS A 98 7.20 12.31 16.04
C HIS A 98 7.46 11.04 15.24
N THR A 99 8.01 11.17 14.03
CA THR A 99 8.21 10.07 13.07
C THR A 99 9.64 10.03 12.52
N PRO A 100 10.64 9.74 13.36
CA PRO A 100 12.05 9.82 12.98
C PRO A 100 12.42 8.87 11.83
N TYR A 101 11.77 7.71 11.74
CA TYR A 101 12.00 6.72 10.68
C TYR A 101 11.48 7.14 9.30
N LEU A 102 10.69 8.22 9.22
CA LEU A 102 10.20 8.79 7.97
C LEU A 102 10.98 10.04 7.55
N ASP A 103 12.07 10.36 8.25
CA ASP A 103 13.00 11.40 7.82
C ASP A 103 13.59 11.09 6.43
N ASN A 104 13.84 12.14 5.65
CA ASN A 104 14.35 12.03 4.28
C ASN A 104 15.69 11.30 4.22
N GLN A 105 16.58 11.48 5.20
CA GLN A 105 17.88 10.81 5.22
C GLN A 105 17.72 9.34 5.56
N VAL A 106 16.87 9.01 6.53
CA VAL A 106 16.58 7.61 6.89
C VAL A 106 15.97 6.87 5.69
N VAL A 107 14.97 7.46 5.04
CA VAL A 107 14.34 6.87 3.84
C VAL A 107 15.35 6.69 2.71
N ARG A 108 16.23 7.66 2.46
CA ARG A 108 17.30 7.56 1.44
C ARG A 108 18.29 6.44 1.79
N ALA A 109 18.73 6.36 3.04
CA ALA A 109 19.64 5.31 3.51
C ALA A 109 19.00 3.92 3.35
N CYS A 110 17.75 3.75 3.78
CA CYS A 110 17.02 2.49 3.61
C CYS A 110 16.86 2.10 2.14
N ARG A 111 16.69 3.06 1.23
CA ARG A 111 16.59 2.80 -0.22
C ARG A 111 17.93 2.44 -0.87
N ALA A 112 19.05 2.88 -0.30
CA ALA A 112 20.39 2.52 -0.77
C ALA A 112 20.79 1.08 -0.41
N LEU A 113 20.09 0.46 0.54
CA LEU A 113 20.33 -0.94 0.92
C LEU A 113 20.03 -1.90 -0.25
N PRO A 114 20.85 -2.97 -0.43
CA PRO A 114 20.62 -4.00 -1.43
C PRO A 114 19.20 -4.57 -1.33
N GLU A 115 18.56 -4.82 -2.48
CA GLU A 115 17.19 -5.36 -2.53
C GLU A 115 17.09 -6.71 -1.81
N SER A 116 18.08 -7.59 -1.99
CA SER A 116 18.16 -8.90 -1.32
C SER A 116 18.07 -8.79 0.20
N LEU A 117 18.63 -7.72 0.76
CA LEU A 117 18.64 -7.46 2.20
C LEU A 117 17.31 -6.85 2.67
N ARG A 118 16.65 -6.03 1.85
CA ARG A 118 15.34 -5.43 2.16
C ARG A 118 14.20 -6.45 2.20
N VAL A 119 14.30 -7.53 1.43
CA VAL A 119 13.28 -8.60 1.37
C VAL A 119 13.56 -9.76 2.33
N ARG A 120 14.77 -9.84 2.90
CA ARG A 120 15.14 -10.90 3.85
C ARG A 120 14.40 -10.71 5.18
N PRO A 121 13.62 -11.71 5.64
CA PRO A 121 12.97 -11.65 6.95
C PRO A 121 14.01 -11.44 8.07
N GLY A 122 13.67 -10.64 9.09
CA GLY A 122 14.57 -10.35 10.23
C GLY A 122 15.69 -9.34 9.96
N ALA A 123 16.10 -9.14 8.69
CA ALA A 123 17.24 -8.29 8.34
C ALA A 123 17.09 -6.83 8.77
N ARG A 124 15.86 -6.31 8.87
CA ARG A 124 15.60 -4.92 9.31
C ARG A 124 16.14 -4.65 10.71
N ALA A 125 15.92 -5.58 11.64
CA ALA A 125 16.38 -5.44 13.02
C ALA A 125 17.90 -5.57 13.10
N GLU A 126 18.50 -6.47 12.32
CA GLU A 126 19.96 -6.62 12.23
C GLU A 126 20.62 -5.34 11.72
N VAL A 127 20.11 -4.76 10.62
CA VAL A 127 20.63 -3.50 10.07
C VAL A 127 20.54 -2.38 11.09
N LEU A 128 19.37 -2.22 11.71
CA LEU A 128 19.17 -1.17 12.70
C LEU A 128 20.15 -1.33 13.86
N ARG A 129 20.33 -2.56 14.37
CA ARG A 129 21.30 -2.86 15.42
C ARG A 129 22.72 -2.49 15.01
N THR A 130 23.17 -2.92 13.83
CA THR A 130 24.51 -2.59 13.31
C THR A 130 24.71 -1.08 13.15
N VAL A 131 23.70 -0.35 12.67
CA VAL A 131 23.77 1.11 12.53
C VAL A 131 23.85 1.79 13.90
N LEU A 132 23.06 1.34 14.87
CA LEU A 132 23.06 1.89 16.23
C LEU A 132 24.37 1.60 16.96
N GLU A 133 24.89 0.38 16.87
CA GLU A 133 26.21 0.01 17.41
C GLU A 133 27.31 0.88 16.80
N GLY A 134 27.29 1.09 15.48
CA GLY A 134 28.23 1.97 14.77
C GLY A 134 28.10 3.46 15.16
N ALA A 135 26.92 3.88 15.64
CA ALA A 135 26.69 5.21 16.19
C ALA A 135 27.01 5.32 17.69
N GLY A 136 27.51 4.24 18.32
CA GLY A 136 27.83 4.20 19.75
C GLY A 136 26.62 3.96 20.66
N VAL A 137 25.48 3.56 20.12
CA VAL A 137 24.27 3.20 20.88
C VAL A 137 24.26 1.69 21.10
N THR A 138 24.65 1.26 22.30
CA THR A 138 24.75 -0.17 22.67
C THR A 138 23.66 -0.66 23.62
N GLU A 139 22.89 0.24 24.23
CA GLU A 139 21.72 -0.11 25.06
C GLU A 139 20.46 0.58 24.53
N LEU A 140 19.37 -0.20 24.40
CA LEU A 140 18.04 0.21 23.97
C LEU A 140 16.99 -0.26 24.98
#